data_AF-A0A319DTE9-F1
#
_entry.id   AF-A0A319DTE9-F1
#
_cell.length_a   1.000
_cell.length_b   1.000
_cell.length_c   1.000
_cell.angle_alpha   90.00
_cell.angle_beta   90.00
_cell.angle_gamma   90.00
#
_symmetry.space_group_name_H-M   'P 1'
#
loop_
_entity.id
_entity.type
_entity.pdbx_description
1 polymer ?
#
loop_
_entity_poly.entity_id
_entity_poly.type
_entity_poly.pdbx_seq_one_letter_code
_entity_poly.pdbx_strand_id
1 'polypeptide(L)'
;DGLPLLSDLGEARFNDEYHCESIMPDYYRAPEVILKSKWDYKVDVWSVAMVVTWDLVSPNTIIEGKVIDGIFDDGAHIAELVALLETPPPEFLKKMDMSWVFWDEAGNWKNLVPIPDRTFKRLAVDIHGEDVEGLLGWLRRALQWNPADRPTALELVMDPWLMKGLKLRKKPADKPHNE
;
A
#
# COMPACT_ATOMS: atom_id res chain seq x y z
N ASP A 1 -25.76 6.84 -10.31
CA ASP A 1 -24.99 5.77 -10.97
C ASP A 1 -23.95 6.33 -11.91
N GLY A 2 -22.81 6.73 -11.36
CA GLY A 2 -21.63 7.11 -12.16
C GLY A 2 -20.50 6.16 -11.81
N LEU A 3 -19.77 5.67 -12.80
CA LEU A 3 -18.52 4.97 -12.56
C LEU A 3 -17.53 5.98 -11.95
N PRO A 4 -16.81 5.63 -10.88
CA PRO A 4 -15.77 6.50 -10.35
C PRO A 4 -14.70 6.70 -11.42
N LEU A 5 -14.35 7.96 -11.66
CA LEU A 5 -13.30 8.37 -12.60
C LEU A 5 -12.22 9.07 -11.80
N LEU A 6 -10.95 8.76 -12.11
CA LEU A 6 -9.83 9.53 -11.59
C LEU A 6 -9.94 10.96 -12.12
N SER A 7 -9.92 11.90 -11.20
CA SER A 7 -9.96 13.33 -11.46
C SER A 7 -8.90 14.04 -10.64
N ASP A 8 -8.55 15.27 -11.04
CA ASP A 8 -7.49 16.08 -10.43
C ASP A 8 -6.07 15.50 -10.62
N LEU A 9 -5.50 15.78 -11.79
CA LEU A 9 -4.14 15.39 -12.16
C LEU A 9 -3.13 16.55 -11.96
N GLY A 10 -3.45 17.51 -11.08
CA GLY A 10 -2.58 18.67 -10.83
C GLY A 10 -1.18 18.29 -10.29
N GLU A 11 -1.11 17.19 -9.55
CA GLU A 11 0.14 16.65 -9.00
C GLU A 11 0.67 15.43 -9.77
N ALA A 12 0.10 15.10 -10.93
CA ALA A 12 0.62 14.02 -11.77
C ALA A 12 2.04 14.36 -12.28
N ARG A 13 2.90 13.34 -12.37
CA ARG A 13 4.27 13.46 -12.88
C ARG A 13 4.55 12.37 -13.90
N PHE A 14 5.41 12.67 -14.87
CA PHE A 14 5.88 11.68 -15.84
C PHE A 14 6.99 10.83 -15.21
N ASN A 15 7.02 9.54 -15.56
CA ASN A 15 7.97 8.58 -14.98
C ASN A 15 9.43 8.76 -15.46
N ASP A 16 9.66 9.64 -16.43
CA ASP A 16 10.97 9.85 -17.05
C ASP A 16 11.91 10.76 -16.23
N GLU A 17 11.40 11.33 -15.14
CA GLU A 17 12.11 12.27 -14.26
C GLU A 17 12.54 11.62 -12.93
N TYR A 18 13.57 12.17 -12.30
CA TYR A 18 14.00 11.73 -10.97
C TYR A 18 13.12 12.38 -9.92
N HIS A 19 12.36 11.56 -9.18
CA HIS A 19 11.45 12.05 -8.16
C HIS A 19 11.88 11.64 -6.75
N CYS A 20 12.10 12.62 -5.88
CA CYS A 20 12.38 12.45 -4.45
C CYS A 20 11.57 13.42 -3.57
N GLU A 21 10.56 14.06 -4.16
CA GLU A 21 9.73 15.05 -3.48
C GLU A 21 8.71 14.38 -2.56
N SER A 22 8.25 15.12 -1.56
CA SER A 22 7.17 14.70 -0.66
C SER A 22 5.85 14.79 -1.40
N ILE A 23 5.44 13.68 -1.98
CA ILE A 23 4.13 13.50 -2.60
C ILE A 23 3.18 12.75 -1.64
N MET A 24 1.92 12.66 -2.04
CA MET A 24 0.83 11.99 -1.33
C MET A 24 0.38 12.70 -0.03
N PRO A 25 -0.91 12.60 0.30
CA PRO A 25 -1.40 13.02 1.61
C PRO A 25 -0.72 12.23 2.73
N ASP A 26 -0.56 12.85 3.89
CA ASP A 26 0.24 12.33 5.00
C ASP A 26 -0.15 10.90 5.42
N TYR A 27 -1.44 10.60 5.49
CA TYR A 27 -1.98 9.31 5.94
C TYR A 27 -1.80 8.16 4.94
N TYR A 28 -1.58 8.47 3.65
CA TYR A 28 -1.49 7.46 2.58
C TYR A 28 -0.09 7.32 2.01
N ARG A 29 0.87 8.09 2.56
CA ARG A 29 2.23 8.17 2.06
C ARG A 29 2.92 6.80 2.09
N ALA A 30 3.52 6.43 0.97
CA ALA A 30 4.27 5.18 0.84
C ALA A 30 5.61 5.26 1.63
N PRO A 31 6.15 4.13 2.12
CA PRO A 31 7.33 4.13 2.97
C PRO A 31 8.58 4.72 2.28
N GLU A 32 8.73 4.53 0.97
CA GLU A 32 9.82 5.12 0.19
C GLU A 32 9.74 6.65 0.12
N VAL A 33 8.54 7.23 0.14
CA VAL A 33 8.33 8.68 0.13
C VAL A 33 8.63 9.26 1.51
N ILE A 34 8.20 8.59 2.60
CA ILE A 34 8.53 8.98 3.98
C ILE A 34 10.04 8.93 4.20
N LEU A 35 10.70 7.89 3.68
CA LEU A 35 12.14 7.70 3.83
C LEU A 35 12.98 8.48 2.81
N LYS A 36 12.35 9.39 2.05
CA LYS A 36 12.97 10.30 1.05
C LYS A 36 13.80 9.58 -0.01
N SER A 37 13.41 8.37 -0.39
CA SER A 37 14.04 7.63 -1.48
C SER A 37 13.36 7.91 -2.82
N LYS A 38 13.97 7.42 -3.89
CA LYS A 38 13.39 7.51 -5.24
C LYS A 38 12.10 6.71 -5.31
N TRP A 39 11.04 7.34 -5.82
CA TRP A 39 9.76 6.69 -6.05
C TRP A 39 9.44 6.58 -7.56
N ASP A 40 8.52 5.67 -7.89
CA ASP A 40 7.95 5.49 -9.24
C ASP A 40 6.42 5.33 -9.15
N TYR A 41 5.75 4.97 -10.24
CA TYR A 41 4.31 4.73 -10.31
C TYR A 41 3.75 3.67 -9.33
N LYS A 42 4.60 2.87 -8.65
CA LYS A 42 4.20 1.91 -7.62
C LYS A 42 3.69 2.58 -6.34
N VAL A 43 3.93 3.88 -6.16
CA VAL A 43 3.27 4.68 -5.11
C VAL A 43 1.75 4.78 -5.34
N ASP A 44 1.30 4.74 -6.60
CA ASP A 44 -0.13 4.73 -6.92
C ASP A 44 -0.77 3.39 -6.56
N VAL A 45 -0.05 2.29 -6.78
CA VAL A 45 -0.48 0.95 -6.36
C VAL A 45 -0.65 0.88 -4.84
N TRP A 46 0.29 1.46 -4.09
CA TRP A 46 0.19 1.60 -2.65
C TRP A 46 -1.03 2.44 -2.24
N SER A 47 -1.21 3.61 -2.87
CA SER A 47 -2.32 4.52 -2.60
C SER A 47 -3.67 3.84 -2.83
N VAL A 48 -3.81 3.08 -3.92
CA VAL A 48 -5.05 2.34 -4.21
C VAL A 48 -5.33 1.29 -3.14
N ALA A 49 -4.32 0.55 -2.68
CA ALA A 49 -4.51 -0.43 -1.62
C ALA A 49 -4.89 0.21 -0.28
N MET A 50 -4.28 1.35 0.06
CA MET A 50 -4.63 2.13 1.27
C MET A 50 -6.01 2.76 1.18
N VAL A 51 -6.27 3.57 0.15
CA VAL A 51 -7.47 4.42 0.01
C VAL A 51 -8.67 3.63 -0.52
N VAL A 52 -8.49 2.88 -1.59
CA VAL A 52 -9.61 2.29 -2.34
C VAL A 52 -10.05 0.97 -1.71
N THR A 53 -9.13 0.19 -1.18
CA THR A 53 -9.50 -1.15 -0.70
C THR A 53 -9.84 -1.17 0.77
N TRP A 54 -9.18 -0.36 1.60
CA TRP A 54 -9.44 -0.38 3.03
C TRP A 54 -10.56 0.56 3.46
N ASP A 55 -10.50 1.85 3.10
CA ASP A 55 -11.50 2.82 3.56
C ASP A 55 -12.90 2.58 2.97
N LEU A 56 -13.00 1.84 1.86
CA LEU A 56 -14.29 1.42 1.31
C LEU A 56 -14.92 0.23 2.05
N VAL A 57 -14.12 -0.61 2.70
CA VAL A 57 -14.60 -1.87 3.31
C VAL A 57 -14.54 -1.86 4.84
N SER A 58 -13.74 -0.96 5.42
CA SER A 58 -13.52 -0.82 6.85
C SER A 58 -13.94 0.58 7.30
N PRO A 59 -14.65 0.71 8.43
CA PRO A 59 -14.95 2.00 9.04
C PRO A 59 -13.74 2.64 9.74
N ASN A 60 -12.70 1.84 10.04
CA ASN A 60 -11.48 2.29 10.71
C ASN A 60 -10.39 2.57 9.66
N THR A 61 -9.54 3.57 9.86
CA THR A 61 -8.38 3.83 8.99
C THR A 61 -7.23 2.87 9.30
N ILE A 62 -6.42 2.52 8.28
CA ILE A 62 -5.20 1.71 8.47
C ILE A 62 -4.17 2.47 9.33
N ILE A 63 -3.96 3.73 8.97
CA ILE A 63 -3.01 4.64 9.59
C ILE A 63 -3.81 5.72 10.29
N GLU A 64 -3.62 5.87 11.59
CA GLU A 64 -4.18 7.01 12.31
C GLU A 64 -3.29 8.22 12.19
N GLY A 65 -1.97 8.03 12.20
CA GLY A 65 -0.99 9.09 12.18
C GLY A 65 -1.04 9.96 13.43
N LYS A 66 0.13 10.36 13.93
CA LYS A 66 0.19 11.28 15.08
C LYS A 66 0.53 12.68 14.57
N VAL A 67 -0.26 13.68 14.97
CA VAL A 67 0.05 15.08 14.71
C VAL A 67 0.52 15.72 16.00
N ILE A 68 1.75 16.24 16.01
CA ILE A 68 2.34 16.95 17.15
C ILE A 68 2.57 18.39 16.70
N ASP A 69 1.97 19.34 17.40
CA ASP A 69 2.07 20.78 17.10
C ASP A 69 1.70 21.16 15.65
N GLY A 70 0.74 20.43 15.07
CA GLY A 70 0.28 20.63 13.70
C GLY A 70 1.18 20.01 12.62
N ILE A 71 2.24 19.30 13.01
CA ILE A 71 3.14 18.57 12.11
C ILE A 71 2.84 17.07 12.21
N PHE A 72 2.68 16.43 11.07
CA PHE A 72 2.50 14.99 10.98
C PHE A 72 3.82 14.27 11.33
N ASP A 73 3.74 13.32 12.26
CA ASP A 73 4.88 12.55 12.74
C ASP A 73 5.13 11.35 11.83
N ASP A 74 6.05 11.52 10.89
CA ASP A 74 6.54 10.47 10.00
C ASP A 74 7.04 9.23 10.77
N GLY A 75 7.56 9.41 11.98
CA GLY A 75 8.01 8.30 12.83
C GLY A 75 6.87 7.48 13.40
N ALA A 76 5.77 8.13 13.79
CA ALA A 76 4.56 7.42 14.19
C ALA A 76 3.94 6.66 13.02
N HIS A 77 3.91 7.26 11.84
CA HIS A 77 3.41 6.60 10.62
C HIS A 77 4.26 5.36 10.28
N ILE A 78 5.59 5.48 10.25
CA ILE A 78 6.46 4.31 10.01
C ILE A 78 6.27 3.24 11.10
N ALA A 79 6.11 3.62 12.37
CA ALA A 79 5.85 2.65 13.44
C ALA A 79 4.54 1.88 13.23
N GLU A 80 3.48 2.55 12.76
CA GLU A 80 2.21 1.90 12.36
C GLU A 80 2.42 0.95 11.16
N LEU A 81 3.20 1.36 10.16
CA LEU A 81 3.54 0.48 9.03
C LEU A 81 4.32 -0.76 9.46
N VAL A 82 5.24 -0.64 10.41
CA VAL A 82 5.95 -1.78 11.00
C VAL A 82 5.01 -2.69 11.79
N ALA A 83 4.03 -2.14 12.49
CA ALA A 83 3.01 -2.95 13.18
C ALA A 83 2.16 -3.78 12.19
N LEU A 84 1.85 -3.19 11.03
CA LEU A 84 0.98 -3.77 10.02
C LEU A 84 1.68 -4.77 9.10
N LEU A 85 2.85 -4.39 8.57
CA LEU A 85 3.61 -5.12 7.55
C LEU A 85 4.79 -5.89 8.12
N GLU A 86 4.95 -5.89 9.44
CA GLU A 86 6.10 -6.44 10.14
C GLU A 86 7.41 -5.70 9.78
N THR A 87 8.53 -6.24 10.24
CA THR A 87 9.85 -5.64 10.05
C THR A 87 10.24 -5.58 8.56
N PRO A 88 10.73 -4.43 8.07
CA PRO A 88 11.12 -4.27 6.68
C PRO A 88 12.33 -5.15 6.31
N PRO A 89 12.44 -5.59 5.04
CA PRO A 89 13.60 -6.33 4.57
C PRO A 89 14.91 -5.51 4.72
N PRO A 90 16.04 -6.12 5.11
CA PRO A 90 17.32 -5.40 5.22
C PRO A 90 17.77 -4.75 3.90
N GLU A 91 17.43 -5.36 2.76
CA GLU A 91 17.72 -4.80 1.44
C GLU A 91 16.96 -3.51 1.16
N PHE A 92 15.74 -3.38 1.68
CA PHE A 92 14.97 -2.14 1.61
C PHE A 92 15.66 -1.07 2.44
N LEU A 93 15.99 -1.36 3.71
CA LEU A 93 16.64 -0.40 4.61
C LEU A 93 17.95 0.18 4.04
N LYS A 94 18.75 -0.64 3.36
CA LYS A 94 20.00 -0.19 2.72
C LYS A 94 19.81 0.78 1.56
N LYS A 95 18.65 0.76 0.90
CA LYS A 95 18.33 1.63 -0.25
C LYS A 95 17.69 2.96 0.16
N MET A 96 17.28 3.07 1.42
CA MET A 96 16.53 4.21 1.92
C MET A 96 17.46 5.21 2.60
N ASP A 97 17.44 6.47 2.16
CA ASP A 97 18.36 7.52 2.63
C ASP A 97 18.16 7.87 4.12
N MET A 98 16.93 7.70 4.63
CA MET A 98 16.56 8.03 6.00
C MET A 98 16.35 6.81 6.91
N SER A 99 16.71 5.60 6.48
CA SER A 99 16.54 4.39 7.31
C SER A 99 17.29 4.44 8.63
N TRP A 100 18.47 5.06 8.65
CA TRP A 100 19.31 5.23 9.83
C TRP A 100 18.64 6.05 10.94
N VAL A 101 17.59 6.82 10.66
CA VAL A 101 16.83 7.53 11.70
C VAL A 101 16.05 6.52 12.55
N PHE A 102 15.39 5.58 11.90
CA PHE A 102 14.41 4.69 12.53
C PHE A 102 14.98 3.33 12.92
N TRP A 103 15.98 2.83 12.20
CA TRP A 103 16.60 1.52 12.43
C TRP A 103 18.09 1.63 12.77
N ASP A 104 18.57 0.68 13.59
CA ASP A 104 20.00 0.50 13.89
C ASP A 104 20.73 -0.24 12.76
N GLU A 105 22.06 -0.39 12.89
CA GLU A 105 22.89 -1.07 11.89
C GLU A 105 22.53 -2.56 11.73
N ALA A 106 21.89 -3.16 12.73
CA ALA A 106 21.38 -4.52 12.69
C ALA A 106 19.95 -4.61 12.11
N GLY A 107 19.32 -3.48 11.77
CA GLY A 107 17.97 -3.41 11.23
C GLY A 107 16.87 -3.44 12.30
N ASN A 108 17.21 -3.29 13.58
CA ASN A 108 16.23 -3.23 14.66
C ASN A 108 15.68 -1.81 14.81
N TRP A 109 14.40 -1.72 15.15
CA TRP A 109 13.74 -0.45 15.46
C TRP A 109 14.41 0.25 16.64
N LYS A 110 14.79 1.52 16.48
CA LYS A 110 15.47 2.33 17.50
C LYS A 110 14.59 2.77 18.68
N ASN A 111 13.33 2.31 18.73
CA ASN A 111 12.35 2.68 19.75
C ASN A 111 12.12 4.20 19.88
N LEU A 112 12.27 4.96 18.79
CA LEU A 112 11.95 6.39 18.74
C LEU A 112 10.47 6.63 19.06
N VAL A 113 9.60 5.78 18.51
CA VAL A 113 8.17 5.77 18.75
C VAL A 113 7.76 4.33 19.10
N PRO A 114 6.91 4.09 20.11
CA PRO A 114 6.41 2.75 20.38
C PRO A 114 5.60 2.23 19.19
N ILE A 115 5.89 1.00 18.76
CA ILE A 115 5.13 0.32 17.72
C ILE A 115 3.76 -0.05 18.33
N PRO A 116 2.64 0.43 17.77
CA PRO A 116 1.32 0.11 18.29
C PRO A 116 0.98 -1.36 18.07
N ASP A 117 0.17 -1.96 18.94
CA ASP A 117 -0.31 -3.34 18.79
C ASP A 117 -1.52 -3.39 17.82
N ARG A 118 -1.25 -3.03 16.57
CA ARG A 118 -2.20 -3.00 15.46
C ARG A 118 -1.71 -3.92 14.35
N THR A 119 -2.54 -4.89 13.97
CA THR A 119 -2.22 -5.81 12.89
C THR A 119 -3.35 -5.83 11.89
N PHE A 120 -3.07 -6.17 10.62
CA PHE A 120 -4.10 -6.38 9.60
C PHE A 120 -5.21 -7.29 10.10
N LYS A 121 -4.87 -8.35 10.83
CA LYS A 121 -5.84 -9.31 11.34
C LYS A 121 -6.81 -8.69 12.35
N ARG A 122 -6.34 -7.80 13.23
CA ARG A 122 -7.19 -7.12 14.22
C ARG A 122 -8.08 -6.08 13.57
N LEU A 123 -7.53 -5.32 12.62
CA LEU A 123 -8.28 -4.30 11.93
C LEU A 123 -9.34 -4.91 10.98
N ALA A 124 -9.07 -6.10 10.43
CA ALA A 124 -9.99 -6.79 9.53
C ALA A 124 -11.19 -7.46 10.23
N VAL A 125 -11.27 -7.44 11.57
CA VAL A 125 -12.38 -8.05 12.33
C VAL A 125 -13.72 -7.41 11.97
N ASP A 126 -13.72 -6.10 11.68
CA ASP A 126 -14.92 -5.35 11.34
C ASP A 126 -15.26 -5.40 9.84
N ILE A 127 -14.42 -6.05 9.02
CA ILE A 127 -14.68 -6.22 7.59
C ILE A 127 -15.64 -7.39 7.40
N HIS A 128 -16.82 -7.09 6.87
CA HIS A 128 -17.83 -8.10 6.55
C HIS A 128 -17.85 -8.39 5.05
N GLY A 129 -17.68 -9.66 4.66
CA GLY A 129 -17.74 -10.07 3.27
C GLY A 129 -17.59 -11.58 3.08
N GLU A 130 -17.92 -12.07 1.88
CA GLU A 130 -17.85 -13.50 1.54
C GLU A 130 -16.40 -14.03 1.42
N ASP A 131 -15.43 -13.15 1.13
CA ASP A 131 -14.04 -13.53 0.83
C ASP A 131 -13.03 -12.52 1.41
N VAL A 132 -13.07 -12.35 2.74
CA VAL A 132 -12.17 -11.43 3.49
C VAL A 132 -10.72 -11.87 3.43
N GLU A 133 -10.43 -13.17 3.46
CA GLU A 133 -9.06 -13.68 3.34
C GLU A 133 -8.47 -13.38 1.96
N GLY A 134 -9.26 -13.48 0.88
CA GLY A 134 -8.83 -13.09 -0.46
C GLY A 134 -8.54 -11.60 -0.58
N LEU A 135 -9.37 -10.74 0.05
CA LEU A 135 -9.13 -9.30 0.15
C LEU A 135 -7.80 -9.01 0.88
N LEU A 136 -7.55 -9.65 2.02
CA LEU A 136 -6.31 -9.48 2.78
C LEU A 136 -5.10 -10.00 2.00
N GLY A 137 -5.24 -11.10 1.25
CA GLY A 137 -4.20 -11.60 0.36
C GLY A 137 -3.87 -10.61 -0.75
N TRP A 138 -4.90 -10.02 -1.38
CA TRP A 138 -4.75 -8.99 -2.39
C TRP A 138 -4.07 -7.72 -1.84
N LEU A 139 -4.49 -7.26 -0.66
CA LEU A 139 -3.90 -6.12 0.04
C LEU A 139 -2.42 -6.35 0.36
N ARG A 140 -2.07 -7.52 0.91
CA ARG A 140 -0.68 -7.88 1.21
C ARG A 140 0.20 -7.82 -0.03
N ARG A 141 -0.31 -8.20 -1.21
CA ARG A 141 0.48 -8.10 -2.45
C ARG A 141 0.77 -6.65 -2.84
N ALA A 142 -0.19 -5.75 -2.68
CA ALA A 142 -0.02 -4.34 -3.03
C ALA A 142 0.78 -3.56 -1.98
N LEU A 143 0.63 -3.92 -0.70
CA LEU A 143 1.29 -3.28 0.45
C LEU A 143 2.60 -3.99 0.78
N GLN A 144 3.61 -3.77 -0.06
CA GLN A 144 4.98 -4.25 0.16
C GLN A 144 5.91 -3.09 0.47
N TRP A 145 6.86 -3.32 1.37
CA TRP A 145 7.89 -2.33 1.72
C TRP A 145 8.67 -1.88 0.49
N ASN A 146 9.19 -2.83 -0.27
CA ASN A 146 9.97 -2.56 -1.47
C ASN A 146 9.04 -2.35 -2.68
N PRO A 147 9.14 -1.20 -3.37
CA PRO A 147 8.32 -0.93 -4.55
C PRO A 147 8.46 -1.96 -5.67
N ALA A 148 9.65 -2.57 -5.80
CA ALA A 148 9.92 -3.59 -6.82
C ALA A 148 9.12 -4.88 -6.60
N ASP A 149 8.73 -5.17 -5.36
CA ASP A 149 7.96 -6.37 -5.01
C ASP A 149 6.45 -6.15 -5.15
N ARG A 150 6.02 -4.88 -5.33
CA ARG A 150 4.61 -4.57 -5.60
C ARG A 150 4.26 -4.97 -7.03
N PRO A 151 3.08 -5.56 -7.28
CA PRO A 151 2.61 -5.83 -8.64
C PRO A 151 2.35 -4.53 -9.40
N THR A 152 2.33 -4.61 -10.72
CA THR A 152 1.79 -3.53 -11.57
C THR A 152 0.27 -3.43 -11.40
N ALA A 153 -0.31 -2.28 -11.77
CA ALA A 153 -1.77 -2.13 -11.75
C ALA A 153 -2.47 -3.21 -12.59
N LEU A 154 -1.89 -3.61 -13.72
CA LEU A 154 -2.42 -4.67 -14.57
C LEU A 154 -2.41 -6.04 -13.87
N GLU A 155 -1.28 -6.41 -13.24
CA GLU A 155 -1.17 -7.67 -12.49
C GLU A 155 -2.08 -7.72 -11.27
N LEU A 156 -2.34 -6.56 -10.66
CA LEU A 156 -3.24 -6.43 -9.53
C LEU A 156 -4.71 -6.54 -9.94
N VAL A 157 -5.07 -5.99 -11.12
CA VAL A 157 -6.41 -6.16 -11.71
C VAL A 157 -6.66 -7.60 -12.13
N MET A 158 -5.64 -8.28 -12.64
CA MET A 158 -5.72 -9.69 -13.07
C MET A 158 -5.66 -10.68 -11.90
N ASP A 159 -5.61 -10.20 -10.65
CA ASP A 159 -5.61 -11.07 -9.48
C ASP A 159 -6.88 -11.97 -9.46
N PRO A 160 -6.74 -13.28 -9.17
CA PRO A 160 -7.87 -14.20 -9.17
C PRO A 160 -9.02 -13.77 -8.27
N TRP A 161 -8.74 -13.14 -7.13
CA TRP A 161 -9.76 -12.66 -6.20
C TRP A 161 -10.58 -11.52 -6.83
N LEU A 162 -9.91 -10.52 -7.41
CA LEU A 162 -10.61 -9.40 -8.05
C LEU A 162 -11.38 -9.84 -9.29
N MET A 163 -10.78 -10.69 -10.13
CA MET A 163 -11.44 -11.22 -11.33
C MET A 163 -12.67 -12.08 -11.01
N LYS A 164 -12.62 -12.85 -9.92
CA LYS A 164 -13.77 -13.59 -9.39
C LYS A 164 -14.89 -12.63 -8.95
N GLY A 165 -14.56 -11.57 -8.20
CA GLY A 165 -15.51 -10.55 -7.76
C GLY A 165 -16.18 -9.79 -8.90
N LEU A 166 -15.40 -9.45 -9.93
CA LEU A 166 -15.89 -8.77 -11.14
C LEU A 166 -16.74 -9.68 -12.06
N LYS A 167 -16.85 -10.98 -11.75
CA LYS A 167 -17.51 -12.00 -12.59
C LYS A 167 -16.97 -12.03 -14.03
N LEU A 168 -15.74 -11.56 -14.24
CA LEU A 168 -15.05 -11.61 -15.52
C LEU A 168 -14.49 -13.02 -15.72
N ARG A 169 -15.38 -13.99 -15.93
CA ARG A 169 -14.99 -15.33 -16.38
C ARG A 169 -14.40 -15.21 -17.79
N LYS A 170 -13.22 -15.78 -18.02
CA LYS A 170 -12.73 -16.09 -19.38
C LYS A 170 -13.88 -16.70 -20.17
N LYS A 171 -14.24 -16.09 -21.31
CA LYS A 171 -15.14 -16.72 -22.28
C LYS A 171 -14.68 -18.16 -22.48
N PRO A 172 -15.58 -19.16 -22.45
CA PRO A 172 -15.21 -20.50 -22.87
C PRO A 172 -14.69 -20.36 -24.31
N ALA A 173 -13.47 -20.86 -24.55
CA ALA A 173 -12.92 -20.93 -25.90
C ALA A 173 -13.96 -21.60 -26.81
N ASP A 174 -14.30 -20.94 -27.91
CA ASP A 174 -15.19 -21.47 -28.92
C ASP A 174 -14.74 -22.88 -29.28
N LYS A 175 -15.62 -23.86 -29.06
CA LYS A 175 -15.38 -25.21 -29.57
C LYS A 175 -15.25 -25.10 -31.09
N PRO A 176 -14.20 -25.64 -31.71
CA PRO A 176 -14.15 -25.69 -33.16
C PRO A 176 -15.37 -26.49 -33.64
N HIS A 177 -16.19 -25.86 -34.48
CA HIS A 177 -17.14 -26.57 -35.32
C HIS A 177 -16.31 -27.42 -36.28
N ASN A 178 -16.30 -28.73 -36.05
CA ASN A 178 -15.96 -29.67 -37.11
C ASN A 178 -17.28 -30.12 -37.74
N GLU A 179 -17.42 -29.74 -39.01
CA GLU A 179 -18.30 -30.38 -40.01
C GLU A 179 -17.95 -31.87 -40.20
#